data_AF-A0A8E2LGP4-F1
#
_entry.id   AF-A0A8E2LGP4-F1
#
_cell.length_a   1.000
_cell.length_b   1.000
_cell.length_c   1.000
_cell.angle_alpha   90.00
_cell.angle_beta   90.00
_cell.angle_gamma   90.00
#
_symmetry.space_group_name_H-M   'P 1'
#
loop_
_entity.id
_entity.type
_entity.pdbx_description
1 polymer ?
#
loop_
_entity_poly.entity_id
_entity_poly.type
_entity_poly.pdbx_seq_one_letter_code
_entity_poly.pdbx_strand_id
1 'polypeptide(L)'
;MTEIKEKRVILTVGNIRIKEYDSMNVVIERYEEVLNPVDKSTSKKWRFKGYSHSILSALLFIHRNELLIDKKDVSDLKSYLKCVEDSNTALLKVVKQ
;
A
#
# COMPACT_ATOMS: atom_id res chain seq x y z
N MET A 1 -20.01 22.63 -12.41
CA MET A 1 -18.96 21.59 -12.38
C MET A 1 -18.45 21.51 -10.95
N THR A 2 -18.78 20.45 -10.23
CA THR A 2 -18.23 20.20 -8.89
C THR A 2 -16.77 19.78 -9.09
N GLU A 3 -15.81 20.60 -8.66
CA GLU A 3 -14.40 20.21 -8.62
C GLU A 3 -14.29 18.95 -7.75
N ILE A 4 -13.98 17.81 -8.37
CA ILE A 4 -13.64 16.60 -7.61
C ILE A 4 -12.27 16.87 -7.00
N LYS A 5 -12.26 17.42 -5.79
CA LYS A 5 -11.04 17.69 -5.04
C LYS A 5 -10.32 16.37 -4.83
N GLU A 6 -9.10 16.24 -5.36
CA GLU A 6 -8.32 15.02 -5.18
C GLU A 6 -8.11 14.75 -3.70
N LYS A 7 -8.41 13.52 -3.28
CA LYS A 7 -8.25 13.10 -1.89
C LYS A 7 -6.76 13.14 -1.51
N ARG A 8 -6.47 13.77 -0.37
CA ARG A 8 -5.10 13.96 0.11
C ARG A 8 -4.43 12.62 0.40
N VAL A 9 -3.16 12.50 -0.01
CA VAL A 9 -2.28 11.43 0.46
C VAL A 9 -1.81 11.79 1.86
N ILE A 10 -2.18 10.97 2.83
CA ILE A 10 -1.81 11.15 4.24
C ILE A 10 -0.38 10.67 4.44
N LEU A 11 -0.06 9.53 3.83
CA LEU A 11 1.18 8.82 4.06
C LEU A 11 1.56 7.94 2.86
N THR A 12 2.86 7.83 2.60
CA THR A 12 3.42 6.90 1.62
C THR A 12 4.53 6.07 2.28
N VAL A 13 4.51 4.76 2.04
CA VAL A 13 5.52 3.81 2.51
C VAL A 13 5.83 2.83 1.38
N GLY A 14 7.05 2.92 0.82
CA GLY A 14 7.43 2.14 -0.35
C GLY A 14 6.49 2.36 -1.54
N ASN A 15 5.94 1.27 -2.09
CA ASN A 15 4.93 1.29 -3.15
C ASN A 15 3.50 1.34 -2.62
N ILE A 16 3.27 1.66 -1.34
CA ILE A 16 1.95 1.80 -0.74
C ILE A 16 1.71 3.24 -0.35
N ARG A 17 0.46 3.70 -0.49
CA ARG A 17 0.00 4.95 0.08
C ARG A 17 -1.32 4.79 0.81
N ILE A 18 -1.51 5.63 1.81
CA ILE A 18 -2.78 5.83 2.52
C ILE A 18 -3.30 7.20 2.12
N LYS A 19 -4.53 7.23 1.60
CA LYS A 19 -5.24 8.46 1.20
C LYS A 19 -6.51 8.62 2.02
N GLU A 20 -6.99 9.85 2.11
CA GLU A 20 -8.34 10.11 2.59
C GLU A 20 -9.36 9.41 1.68
N TYR A 21 -10.40 8.84 2.29
CA TYR A 21 -11.57 8.36 1.55
C TYR A 21 -12.75 9.28 1.87
N ASP A 22 -13.12 9.37 3.14
CA ASP A 22 -14.12 10.30 3.69
C ASP A 22 -13.59 10.94 4.98
N SER A 23 -14.46 11.58 5.77
CA SER A 23 -14.06 12.27 7.01
C SER A 23 -13.58 11.34 8.12
N MET A 24 -13.87 10.04 8.05
CA MET A 24 -13.58 9.06 9.09
C MET A 24 -12.73 7.88 8.60
N ASN A 25 -12.65 7.68 7.29
CA ASN A 25 -12.04 6.52 6.67
C ASN A 25 -10.91 6.91 5.73
N VAL A 26 -9.94 5.99 5.63
CA VAL A 26 -8.81 6.06 4.72
C VAL A 26 -8.84 4.89 3.74
N VAL A 27 -8.23 5.10 2.57
CA VAL A 27 -8.04 4.08 1.55
C VAL A 27 -6.57 3.73 1.42
N ILE A 28 -6.28 2.43 1.28
CA ILE A 28 -4.94 1.89 1.09
C ILE A 28 -4.80 1.51 -0.38
N GLU A 29 -3.76 2.02 -1.04
CA GLU A 29 -3.46 1.71 -2.43
C GLU A 29 -2.02 1.23 -2.57
N ARG A 30 -1.78 0.26 -3.46
CA ARG A 30 -0.44 -0.18 -3.86
C ARG A 30 -0.17 0.19 -5.32
N TYR A 31 1.01 0.73 -5.59
CA TYR A 31 1.49 0.96 -6.94
C TYR A 31 2.04 -0.35 -7.50
N GLU A 32 1.35 -0.90 -8.50
CA GLU A 32 1.67 -2.21 -9.07
C GLU A 32 1.43 -2.23 -10.57
N GLU A 33 2.09 -3.19 -11.23
CA GLU A 33 1.87 -3.50 -12.64
C GLU A 33 0.54 -4.22 -12.81
N VAL A 34 -0.25 -3.73 -13.77
CA VAL A 34 -1.57 -4.27 -14.08
C VAL A 34 -1.62 -4.57 -15.56
N LEU A 35 -1.99 -5.81 -15.87
CA LEU A 35 -2.28 -6.25 -17.23
C LEU A 35 -3.67 -5.73 -17.63
N ASN A 36 -3.72 -4.98 -18.73
CA ASN A 36 -4.99 -4.64 -19.36
C ASN A 36 -5.53 -5.89 -20.08
N PRO A 37 -6.74 -6.37 -19.74
CA PRO A 37 -7.28 -7.61 -20.30
C PRO A 37 -7.58 -7.53 -21.81
N VAL A 38 -7.76 -6.31 -22.35
CA VAL A 38 -8.17 -6.11 -23.75
C VAL A 38 -6.97 -6.14 -24.69
N ASP A 39 -5.97 -5.29 -24.44
CA ASP A 39 -4.81 -5.12 -25.33
C ASP A 39 -3.56 -5.87 -24.84
N LYS A 40 -3.64 -6.52 -23.67
CA LYS A 40 -2.53 -7.21 -22.99
C LYS A 40 -1.32 -6.30 -22.68
N SER A 41 -1.51 -4.98 -22.72
CA SER A 41 -0.49 -4.03 -22.30
C SER A 41 -0.33 -4.05 -20.78
N THR A 42 0.89 -3.82 -20.30
CA THR A 42 1.18 -3.69 -18.87
C THR A 42 1.33 -2.22 -18.54
N SER A 43 0.62 -1.74 -17.51
CA SER A 43 0.72 -0.37 -17.02
C SER A 43 0.89 -0.36 -15.51
N LYS A 44 1.66 0.61 -14.98
CA LYS A 44 1.78 0.81 -13.53
C LYS A 44 0.73 1.81 -13.06
N LYS A 45 -0.10 1.40 -12.10
CA LYS A 45 -1.11 2.28 -11.51
C LYS A 45 -1.33 1.96 -10.04
N TRP A 46 -1.89 2.94 -9.33
CA TRP A 46 -2.34 2.74 -7.95
C TRP A 46 -3.58 1.84 -7.94
N ARG A 47 -3.52 0.78 -7.14
CA ARG A 47 -4.58 -0.21 -7.00
C ARG A 47 -5.09 -0.24 -5.58
N PHE A 48 -6.39 -0.10 -5.46
CA PHE A 48 -7.11 -0.25 -4.21
C PHE A 48 -6.81 -1.61 -3.57
N LYS A 49 -6.49 -1.60 -2.27
CA LYS A 49 -6.25 -2.80 -1.45
C LYS A 49 -7.22 -2.93 -0.28
N GLY A 50 -7.78 -1.83 0.21
CA GLY A 50 -8.73 -1.87 1.31
C GLY A 50 -9.06 -0.49 1.85
N TYR A 51 -10.07 -0.45 2.73
CA TYR A 51 -10.42 0.70 3.55
C TYR A 51 -9.99 0.46 4.99
N SER A 52 -9.81 1.55 5.73
CA SER A 52 -9.62 1.49 7.18
C SER A 52 -10.23 2.69 7.87
N HIS A 53 -10.68 2.50 9.10
CA HIS A 53 -11.33 3.56 9.89
C HIS A 53 -10.33 4.46 10.64
N SER A 54 -9.02 4.21 10.50
CA SER A 54 -7.96 5.04 11.08
C SER A 54 -6.62 4.77 10.40
N ILE A 55 -5.65 5.68 10.57
CA ILE A 55 -4.28 5.50 10.09
C ILE A 55 -3.62 4.28 10.76
N LEU A 56 -3.82 4.10 12.07
CA LEU A 56 -3.28 2.95 12.81
C LEU A 56 -3.82 1.62 12.24
N SER A 57 -5.13 1.55 12.04
CA SER A 57 -5.78 0.38 11.47
C SER A 57 -5.29 0.11 10.03
N ALA A 58 -4.98 1.16 9.26
CA ALA A 58 -4.39 1.03 7.92
C ALA A 58 -2.95 0.50 7.97
N LEU A 59 -2.12 0.98 8.90
CA LEU A 59 -0.75 0.48 9.10
C LEU A 59 -0.76 -1.00 9.52
N LEU A 60 -1.65 -1.38 10.45
CA LEU A 60 -1.84 -2.78 10.84
C LEU A 60 -2.37 -3.63 9.68
N PHE A 61 -3.23 -3.09 8.82
CA PHE A 61 -3.69 -3.77 7.61
C PHE A 61 -2.53 -4.04 6.66
N ILE A 62 -1.64 -3.06 6.43
CA ILE A 62 -0.46 -3.21 5.58
C ILE A 62 0.46 -4.31 6.12
N HIS A 63 0.70 -4.33 7.44
CA HIS A 63 1.54 -5.32 8.09
C HIS A 63 0.94 -6.74 7.99
N ARG A 64 -0.32 -6.92 8.42
CA ARG A 64 -0.99 -8.24 8.45
C ARG A 64 -1.18 -8.85 7.07
N ASN A 65 -1.36 -8.03 6.04
CA ASN A 65 -1.51 -8.48 4.65
C ASN A 65 -0.19 -8.47 3.88
N GLU A 66 0.94 -8.19 4.56
CA GLU A 66 2.29 -8.21 3.98
C GLU A 66 2.42 -7.37 2.71
N LEU A 67 1.70 -6.25 2.63
CA LEU A 67 1.54 -5.56 1.36
C LEU A 67 2.84 -4.95 0.82
N LEU A 68 3.84 -4.74 1.69
CA LEU A 68 5.17 -4.22 1.33
C LEU A 68 6.11 -5.30 0.80
N ILE A 69 5.75 -6.59 0.95
CA ILE A 69 6.57 -7.69 0.47
C ILE A 69 6.32 -7.88 -1.03
N ASP A 70 7.40 -7.93 -1.81
CA ASP A 70 7.36 -8.45 -3.16
C ASP A 70 7.55 -9.97 -3.11
N LYS A 71 6.50 -10.71 -3.44
CA LYS A 71 6.52 -12.18 -3.41
C LYS A 71 7.48 -12.76 -4.45
N LYS A 72 7.88 -12.00 -5.47
CA LYS A 72 8.89 -12.43 -6.45
C LYS A 72 10.29 -12.53 -5.84
N ASP A 73 10.56 -11.79 -4.77
CA ASP A 73 11.85 -11.77 -4.09
C ASP A 73 11.97 -12.83 -2.98
N VAL A 74 10.92 -13.62 -2.77
CA VAL A 74 10.86 -14.68 -1.75
C VAL A 74 11.11 -16.03 -2.38
N SER A 75 12.29 -16.61 -2.16
CA SER A 75 12.68 -17.94 -2.65
C SER A 75 12.75 -19.00 -1.56
N ASP A 76 12.91 -18.60 -0.31
CA ASP A 76 13.07 -19.47 0.85
C ASP A 76 12.62 -18.77 2.15
N LEU A 77 12.70 -19.49 3.27
CA LEU A 77 12.32 -18.94 4.57
C LEU A 77 13.22 -17.77 5.01
N LYS A 78 14.51 -17.79 4.67
CA LYS A 78 15.47 -16.76 5.07
C LYS A 78 15.21 -15.43 4.36
N SER A 79 14.95 -15.49 3.05
CA SER A 79 14.56 -14.34 2.23
C SER A 79 13.21 -13.80 2.67
N TYR A 80 12.23 -14.66 2.97
CA TYR A 80 10.95 -14.23 3.55
C TYR A 80 11.13 -13.45 4.86
N LEU A 81 11.90 -14.00 5.83
CA LEU A 81 12.15 -13.33 7.10
C LEU A 81 12.80 -11.95 6.91
N LYS A 82 13.78 -11.85 6.00
CA LYS A 82 14.40 -10.57 5.66
C LYS A 82 13.38 -9.57 5.10
N CYS A 83 12.50 -10.00 4.19
CA CYS A 83 11.44 -9.12 3.67
C CYS A 83 10.46 -8.66 4.76
N VAL A 84 10.16 -9.52 5.74
CA VAL A 84 9.34 -9.14 6.91
C VAL A 84 10.05 -8.10 7.78
N GLU A 85 11.35 -8.29 8.05
CA GLU A 85 12.16 -7.33 8.80
C GLU A 85 12.25 -5.96 8.11
N ASP A 86 12.49 -5.96 6.79
CA ASP A 86 12.55 -4.75 5.97
C ASP A 86 11.20 -4.02 5.95
N SER A 87 10.10 -4.77 5.79
CA SER A 87 8.72 -4.25 5.85
C SER A 87 8.42 -3.61 7.21
N ASN A 88 8.75 -4.28 8.32
CA ASN A 88 8.54 -3.77 9.67
C ASN A 88 9.37 -2.49 9.92
N THR A 89 10.62 -2.48 9.45
CA THR A 89 11.50 -1.31 9.54
C THR A 89 10.93 -0.11 8.78
N ALA A 90 10.37 -0.34 7.59
CA ALA A 90 9.73 0.72 6.81
C ALA A 90 8.50 1.31 7.52
N LEU A 91 7.65 0.46 8.11
CA LEU A 91 6.48 0.92 8.87
C LEU A 91 6.88 1.67 10.15
N LEU A 92 7.91 1.22 10.86
CA LEU A 92 8.39 1.89 12.08
C LEU A 92 8.94 3.28 11.80
N LYS A 93 9.64 3.49 10.67
CA LYS A 93 10.14 4.81 10.27
C LYS A 93 9.01 5.82 10.11
N VAL A 94 7.91 5.37 9.56
CA VAL A 94 6.71 6.17 9.32
C VAL A 94 5.98 6.51 10.61
N VAL A 95 5.90 5.58 11.57
CA VAL A 95 5.26 5.84 12.88
C VAL A 95 6.04 6.88 13.71
N LYS A 96 7.33 7.06 13.45
CA LYS A 96 8.21 7.99 14.17
C LYS A 96 8.26 9.41 13.58
N GLN A 97 7.58 9.65 12.46
CA GLN A 97 7.48 10.98 11.82
C GLN A 97 6.34 11.78 12.43
#